data_AF-A0A1E7FWU5-F1
#
_entry.id   AF-A0A1E7FWU5-F1
#
_cell.length_a   1.000
_cell.length_b   1.000
_cell.length_c   1.000
_cell.angle_alpha   90.00
_cell.angle_beta   90.00
_cell.angle_gamma   90.00
#
_symmetry.space_group_name_H-M   'P 1'
#
loop_
_entity.id
_entity.type
_entity.pdbx_description
1 polymer ?
#
loop_
_entity_poly.entity_id
_entity_poly.type
_entity_poly.pdbx_seq_one_letter_code
_entity_poly.pdbx_strand_id
1 'polypeptide(L)'
;MVLPKAASEVDFDVSDPPLEPSTPASNQPVCESPADVNSFDVLCGRGGGTNSQVGNRRFRKLVQEFQPIYLLARRKEKPLLARTIVLIIRKRGGRFLKKDEETGELYEVGDSKAEAKTSQALREGLDVRA
;
A
#
# COMPACT_ATOMS: atom_id res chain seq x y z
N MET A 1 -22.82 6.44 -2.81
CA MET A 1 -21.51 5.78 -3.07
C MET A 1 -21.34 4.72 -2.00
N VAL A 2 -21.18 3.44 -2.38
CA VAL A 2 -20.98 2.36 -1.40
C VAL A 2 -19.48 2.27 -1.10
N LEU A 3 -19.11 2.44 0.17
CA LEU A 3 -17.72 2.30 0.60
C LEU A 3 -17.33 0.81 0.69
N PRO A 4 -16.08 0.44 0.35
CA PRO A 4 -15.61 -0.92 0.52
C PRO A 4 -15.60 -1.30 2.00
N LYS A 5 -15.75 -2.59 2.31
CA LYS A 5 -15.74 -3.09 3.69
C LYS A 5 -14.50 -2.63 4.46
N ALA A 6 -13.34 -2.59 3.80
CA ALA A 6 -12.10 -2.12 4.40
C ALA A 6 -12.13 -0.65 4.85
N ALA A 7 -13.03 0.18 4.31
CA ALA A 7 -13.23 1.56 4.78
C ALA A 7 -13.74 1.60 6.23
N SER A 8 -14.48 0.58 6.69
CA SER A 8 -14.95 0.50 8.07
C SER A 8 -13.86 0.08 9.07
N GLU A 9 -12.67 -0.31 8.60
CA GLU A 9 -11.55 -0.65 9.46
C GLU A 9 -10.84 0.57 10.04
N VAL A 10 -11.10 1.76 9.50
CA VAL A 10 -10.52 3.03 9.96
C VAL A 10 -11.59 3.89 10.61
N ASP A 11 -11.15 4.71 11.58
CA ASP A 11 -11.94 5.63 12.40
C ASP A 11 -11.95 7.07 11.85
N PHE A 12 -11.47 7.26 10.62
CA PHE A 12 -11.42 8.53 9.92
C PHE A 12 -12.18 8.48 8.59
N ASP A 13 -12.49 9.65 8.02
CA ASP A 13 -13.07 9.73 6.69
C ASP A 13 -12.04 9.29 5.64
N VAL A 14 -12.38 8.25 4.87
CA VAL A 14 -11.52 7.73 3.80
C VAL A 14 -11.15 8.75 2.72
N SER A 15 -11.95 9.82 2.60
CA SER A 15 -11.74 10.92 1.66
C SER A 15 -10.91 12.06 2.26
N ASP A 16 -10.72 12.06 3.59
CA ASP A 16 -9.95 13.04 4.35
C ASP A 16 -9.14 12.36 5.48
N PRO A 17 -8.16 11.50 5.12
CA PRO A 17 -7.35 10.79 6.09
C PRO A 17 -6.39 11.72 6.84
N PRO A 18 -6.02 11.37 8.09
CA PRO A 18 -5.09 12.17 8.86
C PRO A 18 -3.72 12.21 8.18
N LEU A 19 -3.10 13.40 8.10
CA LEU A 19 -1.77 13.59 7.50
C LEU A 19 -0.62 13.23 8.46
N GLU A 20 -0.89 13.13 9.76
CA GLU A 20 0.07 12.76 10.80
C GLU A 20 -0.53 11.76 11.80
N PRO A 21 0.28 10.87 12.41
CA PRO A 21 1.71 10.68 12.15
C PRO A 21 1.98 9.98 10.80
N SER A 22 3.07 10.33 10.13
CA SER A 22 3.58 9.62 8.96
C SER A 22 4.77 8.70 9.31
N THR A 23 4.84 7.53 8.68
CA THR A 23 5.95 6.58 8.84
C THR A 23 7.13 7.03 7.95
N PRO A 24 8.31 7.33 8.53
CA PRO A 24 9.48 7.68 7.74
C PRO A 24 10.11 6.44 7.07
N ALA A 25 10.94 6.67 6.06
CA ALA A 25 11.81 5.62 5.54
C ALA A 25 12.91 5.27 6.56
N SER A 26 13.30 4.00 6.62
CA SER A 26 14.39 3.54 7.48
C SER A 26 15.65 3.26 6.66
N ASN A 27 16.80 3.71 7.15
CA ASN A 27 18.12 3.33 6.62
C ASN A 27 18.66 2.06 7.29
N GLN A 28 17.99 1.55 8.31
CA GLN A 28 18.32 0.28 8.97
C GLN A 28 17.42 -0.83 8.42
N PRO A 29 17.96 -2.05 8.26
CA PRO A 29 17.16 -3.19 7.83
C PRO A 29 16.08 -3.48 8.88
N VAL A 30 14.87 -3.65 8.39
CA VAL A 30 13.67 -3.93 9.18
C VAL A 30 13.38 -5.43 9.19
N CYS A 31 13.89 -6.15 8.19
CA CYS A 31 13.99 -7.61 8.18
C CYS A 31 15.36 -8.00 7.62
N GLU A 32 16.02 -8.93 8.31
CA GLU A 32 17.31 -9.49 7.89
C GLU A 32 17.09 -10.59 6.84
N SER A 33 15.93 -11.28 6.89
CA SER A 33 15.58 -12.34 5.95
C SER A 33 14.17 -12.14 5.35
N PRO A 34 13.92 -12.59 4.11
CA PRO A 34 12.57 -12.70 3.55
C PRO A 34 11.60 -13.54 4.38
N ALA A 35 12.12 -14.41 5.26
CA ALA A 35 11.30 -15.19 6.19
C ALA A 35 10.63 -14.34 7.29
N ASP A 36 11.19 -13.17 7.60
CA ASP A 36 10.67 -12.26 8.65
C ASP A 36 9.58 -11.32 8.12
N VAL A 37 9.26 -11.42 6.83
CA VAL A 37 8.18 -10.68 6.18
C VAL A 37 6.84 -11.27 6.63
N ASN A 38 5.99 -10.43 7.21
CA ASN A 38 4.69 -10.86 7.68
C ASN A 38 3.65 -10.88 6.54
N SER A 39 2.48 -11.47 6.83
CA SER A 39 1.43 -11.65 5.81
C SER A 39 0.72 -10.37 5.35
N PHE A 40 1.00 -9.22 5.97
CA PHE A 40 0.48 -7.89 5.61
C PHE A 40 1.55 -6.98 5.01
N ASP A 41 2.82 -7.34 5.11
CA ASP A 41 3.93 -6.59 4.51
C ASP A 41 3.82 -6.59 2.99
N VAL A 42 4.01 -5.41 2.41
CA VAL A 42 3.98 -5.17 0.97
C VAL A 42 5.39 -4.99 0.47
N LEU A 43 5.86 -5.92 -0.36
CA LEU A 43 7.14 -5.81 -1.03
C LEU A 43 7.05 -4.87 -2.24
N CYS A 44 7.89 -3.85 -2.21
CA CYS A 44 8.12 -2.87 -3.27
C CYS A 44 9.19 -3.41 -4.21
N GLY A 45 8.82 -3.72 -5.46
CA GLY A 45 9.72 -4.20 -6.49
C GLY A 45 8.97 -4.48 -7.79
N ARG A 46 9.69 -4.91 -8.83
CA ARG A 46 9.13 -5.35 -10.12
C ARG A 46 9.37 -6.86 -10.30
N GLY A 47 8.48 -7.55 -11.01
CA GLY A 47 8.64 -8.96 -11.38
C GLY A 47 7.87 -9.99 -10.54
N GLY A 48 7.93 -11.26 -10.97
CA GLY A 48 7.10 -12.36 -10.46
C GLY A 48 7.28 -12.70 -8.98
N GLY A 49 8.47 -12.49 -8.41
CA GLY A 49 8.78 -12.84 -7.01
C GLY A 49 8.01 -12.04 -5.95
N THR A 50 7.53 -10.83 -6.29
CA THR A 50 6.69 -10.04 -5.37
C THR A 50 5.19 -10.32 -5.56
N ASN A 51 4.78 -10.79 -6.73
CA ASN A 51 3.37 -11.03 -7.05
C ASN A 51 2.76 -12.19 -6.27
N SER A 52 3.58 -13.19 -5.92
CA SER A 52 3.20 -14.37 -5.14
C SER A 52 3.24 -14.15 -3.62
N GLN A 53 3.62 -12.96 -3.15
CA GLN A 53 3.62 -12.67 -1.72
C GLN A 53 2.21 -12.45 -1.18
N VAL A 54 1.93 -12.97 0.02
CA VAL A 54 0.60 -12.90 0.64
C VAL A 54 0.18 -11.44 0.84
N GLY A 55 1.07 -10.60 1.37
CA GLY A 55 0.79 -9.18 1.58
C GLY A 55 0.55 -8.43 0.28
N ASN A 56 1.32 -8.71 -0.78
CA ASN A 56 1.08 -8.11 -2.11
C ASN A 56 -0.26 -8.55 -2.72
N ARG A 57 -0.72 -9.79 -2.51
CA ARG A 57 -2.08 -10.21 -2.92
C ARG A 57 -3.16 -9.43 -2.17
N ARG A 58 -3.02 -9.28 -0.85
CA ARG A 58 -3.96 -8.53 -0.01
C ARG A 58 -3.98 -7.05 -0.39
N PHE A 59 -2.82 -6.45 -0.63
CA PHE A 59 -2.66 -5.09 -1.14
C PHE A 59 -3.40 -4.89 -2.46
N ARG A 60 -3.20 -5.78 -3.44
CA ARG A 60 -3.89 -5.68 -4.74
C ARG A 60 -5.40 -5.79 -4.61
N LYS A 61 -5.90 -6.70 -3.77
CA LYS A 61 -7.33 -6.81 -3.48
C LYS A 61 -7.88 -5.52 -2.86
N LEU A 62 -7.18 -4.96 -1.87
CA LEU A 62 -7.57 -3.71 -1.23
C LEU A 62 -7.59 -2.53 -2.22
N VAL A 63 -6.58 -2.44 -3.09
CA VAL A 63 -6.55 -1.43 -4.18
C VAL A 63 -7.78 -1.58 -5.08
N GLN A 64 -8.10 -2.80 -5.52
CA GLN A 64 -9.27 -3.06 -6.37
C GLN A 64 -10.60 -2.65 -5.70
N GLU A 65 -10.73 -2.85 -4.39
CA GLU A 65 -11.90 -2.41 -3.63
C GLU A 65 -12.07 -0.89 -3.60
N PHE A 66 -10.97 -0.12 -3.64
CA PHE A 66 -10.98 1.35 -3.66
C PHE A 66 -11.02 1.97 -5.06
N GLN A 67 -10.74 1.19 -6.12
CA GLN A 67 -10.72 1.68 -7.51
C GLN A 67 -12.03 2.35 -7.97
N PRO A 68 -13.24 1.81 -7.68
CA PRO A 68 -14.49 2.48 -8.05
C PRO A 68 -14.61 3.88 -7.46
N ILE A 69 -14.17 4.07 -6.22
CA ILE A 69 -14.17 5.38 -5.55
C ILE A 69 -13.10 6.28 -6.18
N TYR A 70 -11.91 5.74 -6.43
CA TYR A 70 -10.81 6.47 -7.07
C TYR A 70 -11.15 6.99 -8.48
N LEU A 71 -11.92 6.22 -9.26
CA LEU A 71 -12.40 6.61 -10.58
C LEU A 71 -13.33 7.83 -10.51
N LEU A 72 -14.22 7.85 -9.52
CA LEU A 72 -15.19 8.92 -9.32
C LEU A 72 -14.62 10.12 -8.57
N ALA A 73 -13.48 9.94 -7.88
CA ALA A 73 -12.83 10.96 -7.09
C ALA A 73 -12.23 12.09 -7.94
N ARG A 74 -12.28 13.30 -7.40
CA ARG A 74 -11.64 14.48 -7.99
C ARG A 74 -10.12 14.35 -7.90
N ARG A 75 -9.41 15.08 -8.77
CA ARG A 75 -7.93 15.08 -8.81
C ARG A 75 -7.29 15.31 -7.43
N LYS A 76 -7.87 16.17 -6.58
CA LYS A 76 -7.38 16.47 -5.22
C LYS A 76 -7.62 15.35 -4.20
N GLU A 77 -8.62 14.49 -4.41
CA GLU A 77 -9.01 13.39 -3.51
C GLU A 77 -8.20 12.11 -3.80
N LYS A 78 -7.69 11.97 -5.03
CA LYS A 78 -6.93 10.79 -5.48
C LYS A 78 -5.71 10.45 -4.60
N PRO A 79 -4.86 11.42 -4.20
CA PRO A 79 -3.76 11.15 -3.28
C PRO A 79 -4.24 10.72 -1.89
N LEU A 80 -5.35 11.30 -1.41
CA LEU A 80 -5.94 10.99 -0.11
C LEU A 80 -6.44 9.54 -0.06
N LEU A 81 -7.05 9.04 -1.13
CA LEU A 81 -7.45 7.63 -1.22
C LEU A 81 -6.24 6.68 -1.18
N ALA A 82 -5.12 7.05 -1.81
CA ALA A 82 -3.89 6.26 -1.74
C ALA A 82 -3.35 6.21 -0.30
N ARG A 83 -3.38 7.34 0.40
CA ARG A 83 -3.02 7.44 1.82
C ARG A 83 -3.90 6.58 2.71
N THR A 84 -5.22 6.62 2.52
CA THR A 84 -6.16 5.77 3.26
C THR A 84 -5.81 4.29 3.15
N ILE A 85 -5.49 3.80 1.95
CA ILE A 85 -5.07 2.40 1.73
C ILE A 85 -3.77 2.08 2.46
N VAL A 86 -2.79 2.99 2.45
CA VAL A 86 -1.53 2.83 3.21
C VAL A 86 -1.84 2.72 4.70
N LEU A 87 -2.65 3.61 5.25
CA LEU A 87 -3.02 3.61 6.67
C LEU A 87 -3.76 2.32 7.07
N ILE A 88 -4.64 1.78 6.22
CA ILE A 88 -5.30 0.48 6.46
C ILE A 88 -4.25 -0.65 6.56
N ILE A 89 -3.25 -0.66 5.69
CA ILE A 89 -2.17 -1.67 5.72
C ILE A 89 -1.32 -1.52 6.99
N ARG A 90 -0.95 -0.29 7.35
CA ARG A 90 -0.24 0.01 8.60
C ARG A 90 -1.03 -0.47 9.82
N LYS A 91 -2.34 -0.19 9.86
CA LYS A 91 -3.24 -0.61 10.94
C LYS A 91 -3.34 -2.14 11.07
N ARG A 92 -3.19 -2.87 9.97
CA ARG A 92 -3.10 -4.33 9.94
C ARG A 92 -1.71 -4.88 10.32
N GLY A 93 -0.77 -4.02 10.69
CA GLY A 93 0.63 -4.39 11.02
C GLY A 93 1.51 -4.61 9.78
N GLY A 94 1.05 -4.19 8.60
CA GLY A 94 1.82 -4.29 7.36
C GLY A 94 2.80 -3.13 7.17
N ARG A 95 3.99 -3.46 6.70
CA ARG A 95 5.04 -2.53 6.30
C ARG A 95 5.14 -2.42 4.79
N PHE A 96 5.78 -1.37 4.30
CA PHE A 96 6.14 -1.27 2.89
C PHE A 96 7.64 -1.44 2.77
N LEU A 97 8.06 -2.58 2.26
CA LEU A 97 9.46 -3.00 2.31
C LEU A 97 10.08 -2.96 0.92
N LYS A 98 11.31 -2.49 0.80
CA LYS A 98 12.13 -2.65 -0.40
C LYS A 98 13.29 -3.56 -0.07
N LYS A 99 13.52 -4.55 -0.93
CA LYS A 99 14.67 -5.44 -0.84
C LYS A 99 15.90 -4.73 -1.42
N ASP A 100 17.02 -4.80 -0.70
CA ASP A 100 18.33 -4.49 -1.25
C ASP A 100 18.83 -5.67 -2.10
N GLU A 101 19.29 -5.38 -3.31
CA GLU A 101 19.65 -6.43 -4.27
C GLU A 101 21.01 -7.07 -3.97
N GLU A 102 21.89 -6.36 -3.25
CA GLU A 102 23.23 -6.82 -2.89
C GLU A 102 23.20 -7.62 -1.58
N THR A 103 22.61 -7.08 -0.52
CA THR A 103 22.59 -7.73 0.80
C THR A 103 21.41 -8.68 0.98
N GLY A 104 20.32 -8.45 0.24
CA GLY A 104 19.08 -9.20 0.39
C GLY A 104 18.19 -8.74 1.54
N GLU A 105 18.64 -7.76 2.33
CA GLU A 105 17.92 -7.19 3.47
C GLU A 105 16.72 -6.34 3.01
N LEU A 106 15.78 -6.10 3.92
CA LEU A 106 14.53 -5.40 3.62
C LEU A 106 14.41 -4.13 4.46
N TYR A 107 14.15 -3.02 3.80
CA TYR A 107 14.09 -1.68 4.40
C TYR A 107 12.68 -1.10 4.28
N GLU A 108 12.23 -0.42 5.34
CA GLU A 108 10.98 0.35 5.32
C GLU A 108 11.13 1.56 4.38
N VAL A 109 10.21 1.69 3.42
CA VAL A 109 10.26 2.75 2.40
C VAL A 109 9.58 4.05 2.84
N GLY A 110 8.78 4.01 3.91
CA GLY A 110 8.02 5.13 4.44
C GLY A 110 6.76 5.45 3.62
N ASP A 111 5.92 6.32 4.17
CA ASP A 111 4.58 6.56 3.62
C ASP A 111 4.60 7.29 2.28
N SER A 112 5.55 8.19 2.04
CA SER A 112 5.68 8.87 0.74
C SER A 112 5.85 7.89 -0.43
N LYS A 113 6.73 6.90 -0.29
CA LYS A 113 6.93 5.86 -1.32
C LYS A 113 5.78 4.85 -1.35
N ALA A 114 5.20 4.52 -0.20
CA ALA A 114 4.03 3.65 -0.11
C ALA A 114 2.81 4.25 -0.82
N GLU A 115 2.54 5.54 -0.61
CA GLU A 115 1.47 6.30 -1.26
C GLU A 115 1.70 6.41 -2.77
N ALA A 116 2.95 6.62 -3.22
CA ALA A 116 3.29 6.62 -4.64
C ALA A 116 3.04 5.26 -5.31
N LYS A 117 3.47 4.16 -4.66
CA LYS A 117 3.20 2.79 -5.11
C LYS A 117 1.69 2.50 -5.18
N THR A 118 0.95 2.95 -4.17
CA THR A 118 -0.50 2.75 -4.09
C THR A 118 -1.23 3.56 -5.15
N SER A 119 -0.82 4.81 -5.36
CA SER A 119 -1.34 5.66 -6.42
C SER A 119 -1.11 5.07 -7.80
N GLN A 120 0.06 4.45 -8.03
CA GLN A 120 0.34 3.74 -9.28
C GLN A 120 -0.59 2.53 -9.44
N ALA A 121 -0.70 1.69 -8.41
CA ALA A 121 -1.56 0.50 -8.45
C ALA A 121 -3.05 0.84 -8.69
N LEU A 122 -3.54 1.93 -8.09
CA LEU A 122 -4.89 2.44 -8.31
C LEU A 122 -5.14 2.81 -9.78
N ARG A 123 -4.13 3.33 -10.48
CA ARG A 123 -4.20 3.66 -11.92
C ARG A 123 -4.11 2.42 -12.81
N GLU A 124 -3.12 1.55 -12.57
CA GLU A 124 -2.80 0.43 -13.46
C GLU A 124 -3.88 -0.65 -13.49
N GLY A 125 -4.57 -0.91 -12.37
CA GLY A 125 -5.63 -1.92 -12.37
C GLY A 125 -6.91 -1.51 -13.12
N LEU A 126 -6.98 -0.28 -13.64
CA LEU A 126 -8.09 0.21 -14.46
C LEU A 126 -7.92 -0.17 -15.93
N ASP A 127 -6.71 -0.55 -16.35
CA ASP A 127 -6.33 -0.76 -17.75
C ASP A 127 -6.49 -2.23 -18.21
N VAL A 128 -6.92 -3.13 -17.32
CA VAL A 128 -6.98 -4.58 -17.60
C VAL A 128 -8.40 -5.08 -17.94
N ARG A 129 -9.24 -4.20 -18.46
CA ARG A 129 -10.49 -4.56 -19.14
C ARG A 129 -10.68 -3.70 -20.38
N ALA A 130 -9.91 -4.01 -21.42
CA ALA A 130 -10.24 -3.75 -22.81
C ALA A 130 -10.21 -5.09 -23.56
#